data_AF-A0A1A8S3R6-F1
#
_entry.id   AF-A0A1A8S3R6-F1
#
_cell.length_a   1.000
_cell.length_b   1.000
_cell.length_c   1.000
_cell.angle_alpha   90.00
_cell.angle_beta   90.00
_cell.angle_gamma   90.00
#
_symmetry.space_group_name_H-M   'P 1'
#
loop_
_entity.id
_entity.type
_entity.pdbx_description
1 polymer ?
#
loop_
_entity_poly.entity_id
_entity_poly.type
_entity_poly.pdbx_seq_one_letter_code
_entity_poly.pdbx_strand_id
1 'polypeptide(L)'
;SKATAELLEDTNIYVEEIVKCMPATPSYITQLREQLKTDSICSDVMAFCQSSWPEYSHLTGPIKAYWPHRDTLTVHDSLLLKGTRLVIPTAMRHSVLIALHEGHQGMSRCREREPGRQYGGLV
;
A
#
# COMPACT_ATOMS: atom_id res chain seq x y z
N SER A 1 15.31 -4.15 -19.40
CA SER A 1 16.48 -4.35 -18.53
C SER A 1 16.06 -5.16 -17.32
N LYS A 2 16.82 -6.20 -16.93
CA LYS A 2 16.49 -7.08 -15.78
C LYS A 2 16.29 -6.32 -14.46
N ALA A 3 16.97 -5.19 -14.30
CA ALA A 3 16.91 -4.34 -13.11
C ALA A 3 15.50 -3.79 -12.76
N THR A 4 14.58 -3.60 -13.71
CA THR A 4 13.24 -3.09 -13.40
C THR A 4 12.29 -4.18 -12.88
N ALA A 5 12.57 -5.45 -13.19
CA ALA A 5 11.79 -6.58 -12.70
C ALA A 5 12.21 -6.98 -11.28
N GLU A 6 13.52 -6.98 -11.00
CA GLU A 6 14.06 -7.28 -9.66
C GLU A 6 13.64 -6.22 -8.63
N LEU A 7 13.63 -4.93 -8.99
CA LEU A 7 13.14 -3.86 -8.10
C LEU A 7 11.66 -4.01 -7.70
N LEU A 8 10.84 -4.63 -8.56
CA LEU A 8 9.42 -4.85 -8.28
C LEU A 8 9.21 -6.08 -7.37
N GLU A 9 10.08 -7.08 -7.44
CA GLU A 9 10.10 -8.20 -6.48
C GLU A 9 10.57 -7.75 -5.10
N ASP A 10 11.62 -6.93 -5.03
CA ASP A 10 12.16 -6.42 -3.76
C ASP A 10 11.23 -5.42 -3.05
N THR A 11 10.29 -4.82 -3.79
CA THR A 11 9.30 -3.90 -3.22
C THR A 11 7.87 -4.43 -3.24
N ASN A 12 7.71 -5.76 -3.19
CA ASN A 12 6.43 -6.39 -2.92
C ASN A 12 6.21 -6.47 -1.41
N ILE A 13 6.04 -5.33 -0.75
CA ILE A 13 5.92 -5.32 0.72
C ILE A 13 4.51 -5.75 1.11
N TYR A 14 4.39 -7.00 1.54
CA TYR A 14 3.14 -7.66 1.82
C TYR A 14 2.56 -7.26 3.18
N VAL A 15 1.32 -6.78 3.19
CA VAL A 15 0.72 -6.17 4.39
C VAL A 15 0.31 -7.12 5.50
N GLU A 16 0.37 -8.44 5.32
CA GLU A 16 0.00 -9.37 6.40
C GLU A 16 0.92 -9.29 7.64
N GLU A 17 2.21 -9.02 7.49
CA GLU A 17 3.11 -8.80 8.64
C GLU A 17 3.18 -7.33 9.07
N ILE A 18 2.97 -6.40 8.13
CA ILE A 18 2.98 -4.95 8.43
C ILE A 18 1.85 -4.57 9.39
N VAL A 19 0.70 -5.25 9.33
CA VAL A 19 -0.43 -5.02 10.27
C VAL A 19 -0.04 -5.27 11.73
N LYS A 20 1.02 -6.06 12.00
CA LYS A 20 1.49 -6.29 13.38
C LYS A 20 2.37 -5.16 13.93
N CYS A 21 3.00 -4.36 13.07
CA CYS A 21 4.00 -3.35 13.48
C CYS A 21 3.65 -1.90 13.08
N MET A 22 2.82 -1.71 12.06
CA MET A 22 2.29 -0.40 11.69
C MET A 22 0.91 -0.21 12.29
N PRO A 23 0.57 0.97 12.83
CA PRO A 23 -0.80 1.24 13.20
C PRO A 23 -1.65 1.17 11.93
N ALA A 24 -2.56 0.20 11.86
CA ALA A 24 -3.72 0.29 10.98
C ALA A 24 -4.68 1.35 11.52
N THR A 25 -4.17 2.55 11.82
CA THR A 25 -4.99 3.67 12.23
C THR A 25 -5.90 4.05 11.06
N PRO A 26 -7.10 4.57 11.35
CA PRO A 26 -7.96 5.12 10.32
C PRO A 26 -7.24 6.15 9.42
N SER A 27 -6.30 6.90 9.98
CA SER A 27 -5.47 7.87 9.25
C SER A 27 -4.53 7.20 8.24
N TYR A 28 -3.86 6.10 8.59
CA TYR A 28 -2.97 5.38 7.68
C TYR A 28 -3.74 4.77 6.51
N ILE A 29 -4.88 4.13 6.78
CA ILE A 29 -5.71 3.54 5.72
C ILE A 29 -6.26 4.63 4.79
N THR A 30 -6.65 5.79 5.33
CA THR A 30 -7.07 6.95 4.52
C THR A 30 -5.95 7.42 3.60
N GLN A 31 -4.74 7.60 4.14
CA GLN A 31 -3.56 7.96 3.35
C GLN A 31 -3.25 6.90 2.28
N LEU A 32 -3.35 5.61 2.61
CA LEU A 32 -3.12 4.53 1.65
C LEU A 32 -4.09 4.60 0.46
N ARG A 33 -5.38 4.85 0.72
CA ARG A 33 -6.38 5.03 -0.35
C ARG A 33 -6.02 6.20 -1.26
N GLU A 34 -5.62 7.33 -0.68
CA GLU A 34 -5.21 8.51 -1.45
C GLU A 34 -4.00 8.20 -2.32
N GLN A 35 -2.97 7.57 -1.74
CA GLN A 35 -1.73 7.26 -2.44
C GLN A 35 -1.94 6.22 -3.56
N LEU A 36 -2.81 5.23 -3.35
CA LEU A 36 -3.20 4.26 -4.40
C LEU A 36 -3.91 4.93 -5.58
N LYS A 37 -4.73 5.96 -5.32
CA LYS A 37 -5.41 6.72 -6.37
C LYS A 37 -4.46 7.64 -7.13
N THR A 38 -3.47 8.23 -6.45
CA THR A 38 -2.50 9.14 -7.09
C THR A 38 -1.36 8.42 -7.80
N ASP A 39 -1.00 7.21 -7.36
CA ASP A 39 -0.03 6.37 -8.06
C ASP A 39 -0.67 5.83 -9.34
N SER A 40 -0.18 6.29 -10.50
CA SER A 40 -0.77 5.97 -11.81
C SER A 40 -0.82 4.47 -12.09
N ILE A 41 0.21 3.73 -11.70
CA ILE A 41 0.27 2.28 -11.90
C ILE A 41 -0.79 1.60 -11.04
N CYS A 42 -0.90 1.99 -9.77
CA CYS A 42 -1.91 1.42 -8.86
C CYS A 42 -3.33 1.77 -9.31
N SER A 43 -3.56 3.01 -9.75
CA SER A 43 -4.83 3.47 -10.28
C SER A 43 -5.27 2.67 -11.52
N ASP A 44 -4.36 2.48 -12.48
CA ASP A 44 -4.62 1.66 -13.67
C ASP A 44 -4.93 0.21 -13.30
N VAL A 45 -4.15 -0.39 -12.39
CA VAL A 45 -4.39 -1.76 -11.91
C VAL A 45 -5.77 -1.88 -11.23
N MET A 46 -6.15 -0.90 -10.41
CA MET A 46 -7.49 -0.86 -9.79
C MET A 46 -8.59 -0.78 -10.85
N ALA A 47 -8.41 0.03 -11.91
CA ALA A 47 -9.36 0.14 -13.00
C ALA A 47 -9.50 -1.19 -13.78
N PHE A 48 -8.39 -1.90 -14.03
CA PHE A 48 -8.42 -3.22 -14.68
C PHE A 48 -9.12 -4.29 -13.82
N CYS A 49 -9.00 -4.22 -12.50
CA CYS A 49 -9.71 -5.12 -11.59
C CYS A 49 -11.23 -4.92 -11.60
N GLN A 50 -11.70 -3.69 -11.85
CA GLN A 50 -13.14 -3.36 -11.90
C GLN A 50 -13.77 -3.57 -13.27
N SER A 51 -12.95 -3.63 -14.32
CA SER A 51 -13.41 -3.82 -15.70
C SER A 51 -12.88 -5.15 -16.24
N SER A 52 -11.79 -5.10 -17.00
CA SER A 52 -11.10 -6.27 -17.52
C SER A 52 -9.63 -5.94 -17.75
N TRP A 53 -8.82 -6.97 -17.57
CA TRP A 53 -7.38 -6.92 -17.80
C TRP A 53 -7.05 -7.00 -19.30
N PRO A 54 -6.33 -6.03 -19.91
CA PRO A 54 -5.95 -6.06 -21.33
C PRO A 54 -4.82 -7.06 -21.60
N GLU A 55 -4.85 -7.81 -22.70
CA GLU A 55 -3.81 -8.81 -23.02
C GLU A 55 -2.37 -8.35 -22.74
N TYR A 56 -1.52 -9.27 -22.26
CA TYR A 56 -0.13 -8.97 -21.86
C TYR A 56 0.70 -8.23 -22.93
N SER A 57 0.44 -8.51 -24.20
CA SER A 57 1.04 -7.86 -25.37
C SER A 57 0.75 -6.35 -25.43
N HIS A 58 -0.42 -5.92 -24.97
CA HIS A 58 -0.88 -4.53 -24.98
C HIS A 58 -0.44 -3.73 -23.75
N LEU A 59 0.02 -4.41 -22.70
CA LEU A 59 0.54 -3.74 -21.52
C LEU A 59 1.91 -3.13 -21.80
N THR A 60 2.25 -2.06 -21.08
CA THR A 60 3.57 -1.42 -21.14
C THR A 60 4.06 -1.09 -19.73
N GLY A 61 5.38 -0.99 -19.59
CA GLY A 61 6.00 -0.53 -18.35
C GLY A 61 5.75 -1.43 -17.13
N PRO A 62 5.70 -0.84 -15.92
CA PRO A 62 5.60 -1.56 -14.65
C PRO A 62 4.31 -2.35 -14.45
N ILE A 63 3.23 -2.01 -15.17
CA ILE A 63 1.93 -2.70 -15.09
C ILE A 63 2.08 -4.19 -15.44
N LYS A 64 3.03 -4.54 -16.33
CA LYS A 64 3.30 -5.94 -16.71
C LYS A 64 3.60 -6.86 -15.52
N ALA A 65 4.18 -6.33 -14.44
CA ALA A 65 4.48 -7.13 -13.25
C ALA A 65 3.22 -7.57 -12.47
N TYR A 66 2.09 -6.89 -12.67
CA TYR A 66 0.82 -7.26 -12.03
C TYR A 66 0.02 -8.28 -12.84
N TRP A 67 0.27 -8.40 -14.14
CA TRP A 67 -0.47 -9.32 -15.04
C TRP A 67 -0.51 -10.78 -14.56
N PRO A 68 0.59 -11.39 -14.09
CA PRO A 68 0.57 -12.77 -13.60
C PRO A 68 -0.33 -12.97 -12.37
N HIS A 69 -0.66 -11.89 -11.67
CA HIS A 69 -1.45 -11.91 -10.43
C HIS A 69 -2.87 -11.38 -10.59
N ARG A 70 -3.29 -11.00 -11.82
CA ARG A 70 -4.59 -10.39 -12.12
C ARG A 70 -5.80 -11.12 -11.52
N ASP A 71 -5.76 -12.46 -11.49
CA ASP A 71 -6.85 -13.30 -10.96
C ASP A 71 -6.96 -13.25 -9.43
N THR A 72 -5.91 -12.76 -8.76
CA THR A 72 -5.85 -12.59 -7.30
C THR A 72 -5.92 -11.13 -6.87
N LEU A 73 -5.84 -10.19 -7.82
CA LEU A 73 -5.93 -8.77 -7.55
C LEU A 73 -7.39 -8.36 -7.41
N THR A 74 -7.71 -7.68 -6.32
CA THR A 74 -9.08 -7.24 -6.02
C THR A 74 -9.07 -5.81 -5.47
N VAL A 75 -10.18 -5.12 -5.64
CA VAL A 75 -10.39 -3.79 -5.05
C VAL A 75 -11.51 -3.87 -4.04
N HIS A 76 -11.23 -3.49 -2.80
CA HIS A 76 -12.23 -3.39 -1.74
C HIS A 76 -12.09 -2.05 -1.03
N ASP A 77 -13.18 -1.28 -0.95
CA ASP A 77 -13.19 0.03 -0.29
C ASP A 77 -12.04 0.98 -0.75
N SER A 78 -11.86 1.08 -2.07
CA SER A 78 -10.77 1.83 -2.72
C SER A 78 -9.35 1.42 -2.31
N LEU A 79 -9.18 0.21 -1.78
CA LEU A 79 -7.88 -0.40 -1.50
C LEU A 79 -7.62 -1.50 -2.52
N LEU A 80 -6.40 -1.55 -3.03
CA LEU A 80 -5.94 -2.62 -3.92
C LEU A 80 -5.35 -3.74 -3.06
N LEU A 81 -5.80 -4.97 -3.30
CA LEU A 81 -5.35 -6.17 -2.60
C LEU A 81 -4.84 -7.21 -3.59
N LYS A 82 -3.85 -8.00 -3.17
CA LYS A 82 -3.41 -9.25 -3.78
C LYS A 82 -3.75 -10.38 -2.83
N GLY A 83 -4.82 -11.12 -3.12
CA GLY A 83 -5.45 -12.02 -2.15
C GLY A 83 -5.95 -11.24 -0.94
N THR A 84 -5.39 -11.51 0.23
CA THR A 84 -5.72 -10.85 1.51
C THR A 84 -4.78 -9.69 1.88
N ARG A 85 -3.78 -9.40 1.05
CA ARG A 85 -2.70 -8.43 1.36
C ARG A 85 -2.92 -7.13 0.60
N LEU A 86 -2.84 -5.99 1.30
CA LEU A 86 -2.86 -4.67 0.65
C LEU A 86 -1.62 -4.49 -0.24
N VAL A 87 -1.80 -3.82 -1.38
CA VAL A 87 -0.72 -3.35 -2.25
C VAL A 87 -0.26 -2.00 -1.75
N ILE A 88 1.06 -1.83 -1.58
CA ILE A 88 1.66 -0.57 -1.13
C ILE A 88 2.11 0.27 -2.33
N PRO A 89 1.56 1.50 -2.51
CA PRO A 89 1.95 2.40 -3.59
C PRO A 89 3.38 2.89 -3.40
N THR A 90 4.02 3.30 -4.49
CA THR A 90 5.47 3.53 -4.51
C THR A 90 5.94 4.55 -3.46
N ALA A 91 5.16 5.62 -3.28
CA ALA A 91 5.44 6.68 -2.31
C ALA A 91 5.47 6.21 -0.85
N MET A 92 4.77 5.12 -0.53
CA MET A 92 4.67 4.59 0.84
C MET A 92 5.64 3.43 1.10
N ARG A 93 6.28 2.87 0.06
CA ARG A 93 7.15 1.70 0.21
C ARG A 93 8.31 1.96 1.16
N HIS A 94 8.96 3.12 1.05
CA HIS A 94 10.10 3.47 1.90
C HIS A 94 9.72 3.58 3.39
N SER A 95 8.61 4.25 3.71
CA SER A 95 8.17 4.38 5.11
C SER A 95 7.75 3.04 5.70
N VAL A 96 7.12 2.19 4.91
CA VAL A 96 6.75 0.83 5.31
C VAL A 96 8.00 -0.04 5.52
N LEU A 97 9.02 0.05 4.67
CA LEU A 97 10.30 -0.65 4.88
C LEU A 97 10.97 -0.21 6.18
N ILE A 98 11.02 1.11 6.45
CA ILE A 98 11.56 1.62 7.72
C ILE A 98 10.80 1.04 8.90
N ALA A 99 9.46 1.08 8.88
CA ALA A 99 8.65 0.56 9.96
C ALA A 99 8.82 -0.95 10.18
N LEU A 100 9.07 -1.73 9.12
CA LEU A 100 9.41 -3.15 9.23
C LEU A 100 10.77 -3.36 9.88
N HIS A 101 11.79 -2.58 9.49
CA HIS A 101 13.10 -2.63 10.13
C HIS A 101 13.02 -2.21 11.61
N GLU A 102 12.34 -1.09 11.93
CA GLU A 102 12.19 -0.59 13.29
C GLU A 102 11.33 -1.52 14.18
N GLY A 103 10.22 -2.05 13.63
CA GLY A 103 9.35 -3.00 14.31
C GLY A 103 10.07 -4.32 14.61
N HIS A 104 11.04 -4.72 13.78
CA HIS A 104 11.89 -5.88 14.03
C HIS A 104 13.07 -5.57 14.96
N GLN A 105 13.61 -4.34 14.95
CA GLN A 105 14.77 -3.93 15.77
C GLN A 105 14.42 -3.33 17.15
N GLY A 106 13.13 -3.19 17.46
CA GLY A 106 12.66 -2.76 18.77
C GLY A 106 12.67 -1.23 18.94
N MET A 107 11.62 -0.75 19.63
CA MET A 107 11.41 0.61 20.15
C MET A 107 10.59 1.59 19.29
N SER A 108 9.27 1.51 19.48
CA SER A 108 8.45 2.58 20.07
C SER A 108 8.68 4.02 19.61
N ARG A 109 7.94 4.55 18.59
CA ARG A 109 7.41 5.94 18.56
C ARG A 109 6.24 6.12 17.58
N CYS A 110 5.12 5.44 17.77
CA CYS A 110 3.84 5.99 17.27
C CYS A 110 3.36 7.09 18.20
N ARG A 111 3.99 8.27 18.09
CA ARG A 111 3.48 9.47 18.73
C ARG A 111 2.37 10.04 17.85
N GLU A 112 1.17 9.50 18.04
CA GLU A 112 -0.06 10.16 17.64
C GLU A 112 -0.10 11.51 18.38
N ARG A 113 0.22 12.60 17.65
CA ARG A 113 -0.10 13.94 18.09
C ARG A 113 -1.58 14.14 17.79
N GLU A 114 -2.44 13.72 18.70
CA GLU A 114 -3.76 14.32 18.79
C GLU A 114 -3.57 15.79 19.21
N PRO A 115 -4.00 16.79 18.42
CA PRO A 115 -4.05 18.15 18.91
C PRO A 115 -5.06 18.19 20.06
N GLY A 116 -4.56 18.58 21.24
CA GLY A 116 -5.26 18.50 22.51
C GLY A 116 -6.69 19.04 22.44
N ARG A 117 -7.65 18.16 22.75
CA ARG A 117 -8.97 18.57 23.24
C ARG A 117 -8.76 19.15 24.63
N GLN A 118 -8.61 20.47 24.72
CA GLN A 118 -8.64 21.16 25.98
C GLN A 118 -10.09 21.12 26.49
N TYR A 119 -10.39 20.18 27.39
CA TYR A 119 -11.57 20.26 28.24
C TYR A 119 -11.41 21.49 29.14
N GLY A 120 -12.06 22.59 28.76
CA GLY A 120 -12.33 23.72 29.65
C GLY A 120 -13.43 23.31 30.61
N GLY A 121 -13.09 23.21 31.90
CA GLY A 121 -13.94 22.71 32.97
C GLY A 121 -15.13 23.61 33.30
N LEU A 122 -16.13 22.97 33.87
CA LEU A 122 -17.10 23.57 34.78
C LEU A 122 -16.37 24.03 36.04
N VAL A 123 -16.52 25.32 36.37
CA VAL A 123 -16.96 25.86 37.68
C VAL A 123 -17.53 27.25 37.45
#